data_AF-A0A6A5QPN6-F1
#
_entry.id   AF-A0A6A5QPN6-F1
#
_cell.length_a   1.000
_cell.length_b   1.000
_cell.length_c   1.000
_cell.angle_alpha   90.00
_cell.angle_beta   90.00
_cell.angle_gamma   90.00
#
_symmetry.space_group_name_H-M   'P 1'
#
loop_
_entity.id
_entity.type
_entity.pdbx_description
1 polymer ?
#
loop_
_entity_poly.entity_id
_entity_poly.type
_entity_poly.pdbx_seq_one_letter_code
_entity_poly.pdbx_strand_id
1 'polypeptide(L)'
;MTSPASYSKALASPRFLSNDAMKTRLHRFLVDALAFAYQVDHNELVKVVPARLLPHVNQAKTDTSPAPRSTILSTDEREDILCLANLVRDVGDKVSKHQVSLITIDERYIIKQRILLPARELNVMEGYVLQLLRLYSVHRGIDHRQAGLHTRGFFYGWSVVADESLEKRLVSDDLLIRTVSSNEKMRILLGSALAAFGDKHLRIKGYSEFASGSYWVDPDSSALQQALESRLTYVTYGASA
;
A
#
# COMPACT_ATOMS: atom_id res chain seq x y z
N MET A 1 9.05 -15.63 -14.27
CA MET A 1 9.63 -15.93 -12.94
C MET A 1 10.95 -15.22 -12.85
N THR A 2 11.00 -14.09 -12.14
CA THR A 2 12.24 -13.34 -11.90
C THR A 2 13.02 -14.00 -10.76
N SER A 3 14.32 -14.20 -10.96
CA SER A 3 15.21 -14.88 -10.01
C SER A 3 15.31 -14.11 -8.68
N PRO A 4 15.42 -14.78 -7.52
CA PRO A 4 15.70 -14.13 -6.23
C PRO A 4 16.92 -13.19 -6.26
N ALA A 5 17.88 -13.46 -7.15
CA ALA A 5 19.08 -12.64 -7.33
C ALA A 5 18.84 -11.28 -8.04
N SER A 6 17.66 -11.04 -8.62
CA SER A 6 17.33 -9.76 -9.26
C SER A 6 16.86 -8.70 -8.25
N TYR A 7 16.24 -9.11 -7.14
CA TYR A 7 15.81 -8.19 -6.09
C TYR A 7 16.99 -7.61 -5.33
N SER A 8 18.03 -8.42 -5.09
CA SER A 8 19.22 -7.96 -4.40
C SER A 8 19.94 -6.86 -5.17
N LYS A 9 20.03 -6.89 -6.51
CA LYS A 9 20.64 -5.77 -7.27
C LYS A 9 19.80 -4.49 -7.29
N ALA A 10 18.46 -4.58 -7.34
CA ALA A 10 17.57 -3.41 -7.32
C ALA A 10 17.44 -2.79 -5.91
N LEU A 11 17.50 -3.61 -4.86
CA LEU A 11 17.47 -3.18 -3.46
C LEU A 11 18.87 -2.87 -2.89
N ALA A 12 19.96 -3.31 -3.54
CA ALA A 12 21.35 -3.03 -3.14
C ALA A 12 21.92 -1.72 -3.68
N SER A 13 21.09 -0.81 -4.18
CA SER A 13 21.50 0.59 -4.21
C SER A 13 21.04 1.22 -2.90
N PRO A 14 21.90 1.32 -1.86
CA PRO A 14 21.55 2.05 -0.66
C PRO A 14 21.62 3.53 -1.01
N ARG A 15 20.60 4.05 -1.70
CA ARG A 15 20.17 5.40 -1.36
C ARG A 15 19.66 5.23 0.07
N PHE A 16 20.52 5.47 1.06
CA PHE A 16 20.14 5.59 2.46
C PHE A 16 19.14 6.74 2.52
N LEU A 17 17.88 6.44 2.22
CA LEU A 17 16.79 7.37 2.37
C LEU A 17 16.71 7.60 3.87
N SER A 18 16.71 8.87 4.26
CA SER A 18 16.38 9.21 5.64
C SER A 18 15.04 8.58 6.01
N ASN A 19 14.84 8.34 7.30
CA ASN A 19 13.56 7.81 7.77
C ASN A 19 12.38 8.69 7.30
N ASP A 20 12.58 10.02 7.32
CA ASP A 20 11.62 11.00 6.80
C ASP A 20 11.31 10.82 5.31
N ALA A 21 12.30 10.46 4.49
CA ALA A 21 12.11 10.22 3.07
C ALA A 21 11.32 8.92 2.83
N MET A 22 11.57 7.87 3.62
CA MET A 22 10.81 6.61 3.55
C MET A 22 9.36 6.81 3.99
N LYS A 23 9.16 7.54 5.10
CA LYS A 23 7.86 7.96 5.59
C LYS A 23 7.08 8.76 4.56
N THR A 24 7.72 9.79 3.99
CA THR A 24 7.10 10.63 2.96
C THR A 24 6.72 9.81 1.73
N ARG A 25 7.57 8.90 1.29
CA ARG A 25 7.29 8.02 0.15
C ARG A 25 6.11 7.08 0.42
N LEU A 26 6.09 6.44 1.59
CA LEU A 26 4.97 5.59 1.97
C LEU A 26 3.67 6.39 2.07
N HIS A 27 3.73 7.61 2.62
CA HIS A 27 2.58 8.50 2.68
C HIS A 27 2.04 8.84 1.28
N ARG A 28 2.92 9.20 0.34
CA ARG A 28 2.52 9.44 -1.06
C ARG A 28 1.89 8.19 -1.67
N PHE A 29 2.47 7.02 -1.46
CA PHE A 29 1.92 5.76 -1.95
C PHE A 29 0.49 5.53 -1.46
N LEU A 30 0.24 5.72 -0.16
CA LEU A 30 -1.09 5.50 0.42
C LEU A 30 -2.13 6.47 -0.15
N VAL A 31 -1.77 7.75 -0.30
CA VAL A 31 -2.64 8.75 -0.94
C VAL A 31 -2.89 8.43 -2.40
N ASP A 32 -1.85 8.05 -3.15
CA ASP A 32 -1.94 7.68 -4.55
C ASP A 32 -2.82 6.44 -4.76
N ALA A 33 -2.65 5.43 -3.90
CA ALA A 33 -3.45 4.20 -3.91
C ALA A 33 -4.94 4.49 -3.68
N LEU A 34 -5.27 5.35 -2.71
CA LEU A 34 -6.65 5.79 -2.44
C LEU A 34 -7.23 6.58 -3.61
N ALA A 35 -6.49 7.60 -4.09
CA ALA A 35 -6.93 8.43 -5.20
C ALA A 35 -7.20 7.61 -6.46
N PHE A 36 -6.32 6.66 -6.77
CA PHE A 36 -6.52 5.75 -7.88
C PHE A 36 -7.76 4.87 -7.63
N ALA A 37 -7.83 4.18 -6.50
CA ALA A 37 -8.90 3.24 -6.16
C ALA A 37 -10.29 3.87 -6.33
N TYR A 38 -10.42 5.14 -5.94
CA TYR A 38 -11.67 5.91 -6.00
C TYR A 38 -11.77 6.87 -7.19
N GLN A 39 -10.89 6.73 -8.18
CA GLN A 39 -10.91 7.49 -9.44
C GLN A 39 -10.93 9.01 -9.25
N VAL A 40 -10.17 9.49 -8.28
CA VAL A 40 -10.00 10.93 -8.03
C VAL A 40 -9.20 11.54 -9.18
N ASP A 41 -9.67 12.67 -9.69
CA ASP A 41 -8.96 13.41 -10.72
C ASP A 41 -7.59 13.88 -10.22
N HIS A 42 -6.56 13.66 -11.04
CA HIS A 42 -5.19 13.98 -10.66
C HIS A 42 -4.96 15.47 -10.43
N ASN A 43 -5.58 16.33 -11.25
CA ASN A 43 -5.43 17.76 -11.11
C ASN A 43 -6.10 18.24 -9.82
N GLU A 44 -7.25 17.68 -9.46
CA GLU A 44 -7.89 17.95 -8.16
C GLU A 44 -7.04 17.46 -7.00
N LEU A 45 -6.44 16.27 -7.11
CA LEU A 45 -5.55 15.75 -6.08
C LEU A 45 -4.33 16.64 -5.87
N VAL A 46 -3.64 17.06 -6.94
CA VAL A 46 -2.46 17.93 -6.85
C VAL A 46 -2.78 19.28 -6.21
N LYS A 47 -4.00 19.81 -6.39
CA LYS A 47 -4.43 21.07 -5.75
C LYS A 47 -4.58 20.96 -4.24
N VAL A 48 -4.88 19.78 -3.70
CA VAL A 48 -5.15 19.57 -2.27
C VAL A 48 -4.00 18.90 -1.52
N VAL A 49 -3.11 18.20 -2.22
CA VAL A 49 -1.92 17.58 -1.63
C VAL A 49 -0.92 18.67 -1.20
N PRO A 50 -0.44 18.67 0.06
CA PRO A 50 0.58 19.61 0.50
C PRO A 50 1.86 19.53 -0.34
N ALA A 51 2.50 20.68 -0.58
CA ALA A 51 3.72 20.75 -1.39
C ALA A 51 4.85 19.78 -0.94
N ARG A 52 4.98 19.52 0.37
CA ARG A 52 5.95 18.54 0.91
C ARG A 52 5.72 17.10 0.42
N LEU A 53 4.48 16.77 0.09
CA LEU A 53 4.08 15.46 -0.43
C LEU A 53 4.10 15.41 -1.95
N LEU A 54 4.32 16.52 -2.64
CA LEU A 54 4.55 16.48 -4.08
C LEU A 54 6.00 16.08 -4.34
N PRO A 55 6.27 15.25 -5.37
CA PRO A 55 7.63 14.94 -5.75
C PRO A 55 8.37 16.24 -6.09
N HIS A 56 9.59 16.40 -5.60
CA HIS A 56 10.49 17.46 -6.04
C HIS A 56 10.91 17.17 -7.48
N VAL A 57 10.02 17.44 -8.43
CA VAL A 57 10.35 17.37 -9.84
C VAL A 57 11.18 18.60 -10.14
N ASN A 58 12.51 18.42 -10.18
CA ASN A 58 13.35 19.28 -10.99
C ASN A 58 12.78 19.19 -12.40
N GLN A 59 12.19 20.29 -12.88
CA GLN A 59 11.61 20.39 -14.22
C GLN A 59 12.71 20.14 -15.26
N ALA A 60 12.90 18.87 -15.64
CA ALA A 60 13.75 18.50 -16.74
C ALA A 60 13.08 17.36 -17.52
N LYS A 61 12.65 17.74 -18.72
CA LYS A 61 12.22 16.92 -19.86
C LYS A 61 10.84 16.26 -19.76
N THR A 62 9.93 16.93 -20.46
CA THR A 62 8.79 16.39 -21.20
C THR A 62 9.15 15.08 -21.91
N ASP A 63 8.81 13.95 -21.28
CA ASP A 63 8.65 12.68 -21.99
C ASP A 63 7.22 12.58 -22.50
N THR A 64 7.10 12.70 -23.81
CA THR A 64 5.94 12.38 -24.65
C THR A 64 5.57 10.90 -24.47
N SER A 65 4.64 10.61 -23.57
CA SER A 65 3.97 9.30 -23.49
C SER A 65 2.47 9.50 -23.27
N PRO A 66 1.58 8.87 -24.08
CA PRO A 66 0.17 9.25 -24.21
C PRO A 66 -0.76 8.50 -23.23
N ALA A 67 -0.39 8.40 -21.95
CA ALA A 67 -1.30 7.89 -20.92
C ALA A 67 -1.50 8.96 -19.84
N PRO A 68 -2.74 9.30 -19.45
CA PRO A 68 -3.00 10.28 -18.41
C PRO A 68 -2.44 9.74 -17.10
N ARG A 69 -1.31 10.28 -16.65
CA ARG A 69 -0.61 9.84 -15.43
C ARG A 69 -1.40 10.35 -14.23
N SER A 70 -2.36 9.56 -13.76
CA SER A 70 -3.17 9.87 -12.57
C SER A 70 -2.45 9.58 -11.26
N THR A 71 -1.14 9.82 -11.19
CA THR A 71 -0.30 9.44 -10.04
C THR A 71 0.57 10.59 -9.57
N ILE A 72 0.64 10.78 -8.25
CA ILE A 72 1.54 11.73 -7.59
C ILE A 72 2.93 11.14 -7.30
N LEU A 73 3.16 9.88 -7.63
CA LEU A 73 4.45 9.22 -7.47
C LEU A 73 5.36 9.50 -8.67
N SER A 74 6.63 9.82 -8.39
CA SER A 74 7.66 9.87 -9.43
C SER A 74 7.93 8.48 -10.02
N THR A 75 8.58 8.41 -11.19
CA THR A 75 8.92 7.12 -11.82
C THR A 75 9.80 6.25 -10.92
N ASP A 76 10.85 6.83 -10.32
CA ASP A 76 11.71 6.14 -9.35
C ASP A 76 10.92 5.61 -8.15
N GLU A 77 9.98 6.40 -7.61
CA GLU A 77 9.14 5.98 -6.49
C GLU A 77 8.22 4.82 -6.87
N ARG A 78 7.62 4.85 -8.07
CA ARG A 78 6.76 3.76 -8.54
C ARG A 78 7.51 2.46 -8.72
N GLU A 79 8.72 2.51 -9.29
CA GLU A 79 9.58 1.34 -9.45
C GLU A 79 9.99 0.75 -8.10
N ASP A 80 10.40 1.61 -7.17
CA ASP A 80 10.79 1.20 -5.82
C ASP A 80 9.62 0.61 -5.01
N ILE A 81 8.45 1.24 -5.07
CA ILE A 81 7.22 0.72 -4.44
C ILE A 81 6.85 -0.63 -5.08
N LEU A 82 6.97 -0.78 -6.39
CA LEU A 82 6.72 -2.05 -7.06
C LEU A 82 7.71 -3.14 -6.60
N CYS A 83 8.97 -2.80 -6.38
CA CYS A 83 9.95 -3.73 -5.82
C CYS A 83 9.57 -4.16 -4.40
N LEU A 84 9.19 -3.21 -3.54
CA LEU A 84 8.71 -3.49 -2.18
C LEU A 84 7.43 -4.34 -2.20
N ALA A 85 6.50 -4.03 -3.08
CA ALA A 85 5.25 -4.76 -3.26
C ALA A 85 5.48 -6.22 -3.67
N ASN A 86 6.38 -6.46 -4.61
CA ASN A 86 6.76 -7.82 -4.99
C ASN A 86 7.46 -8.56 -3.84
N LEU A 87 8.34 -7.89 -3.10
CA LEU A 87 8.97 -8.48 -1.91
C LEU A 87 7.94 -8.88 -0.86
N VAL A 88 6.96 -8.00 -0.56
CA VAL A 88 5.87 -8.31 0.38
C VAL A 88 5.05 -9.51 -0.09
N ARG A 89 4.71 -9.58 -1.38
CA ARG A 89 4.01 -10.73 -1.96
C ARG A 89 4.83 -12.01 -1.80
N ASP A 90 6.09 -11.99 -2.21
CA ASP A 90 6.95 -13.17 -2.21
C ASP A 90 7.18 -13.68 -0.76
N VAL A 91 7.30 -12.79 0.23
CA VAL A 91 7.36 -13.17 1.65
C VAL A 91 6.01 -13.67 2.17
N GLY A 92 4.90 -13.04 1.78
CA GLY A 92 3.55 -13.51 2.11
C GLY A 92 3.27 -14.92 1.57
N ASP A 93 3.74 -15.22 0.37
CA ASP A 93 3.64 -16.55 -0.24
C ASP A 93 4.45 -17.60 0.55
N LYS A 94 5.61 -17.23 1.09
CA LYS A 94 6.36 -18.11 2.00
C LYS A 94 5.57 -18.38 3.29
N VAL A 95 4.95 -17.35 3.88
CA VAL A 95 4.17 -17.50 5.12
C VAL A 95 2.96 -18.41 4.90
N SER A 96 2.16 -18.17 3.86
CA SER A 96 0.97 -18.98 3.54
C SER A 96 1.29 -20.45 3.23
N LYS A 97 2.50 -20.73 2.72
CA LYS A 97 3.00 -22.10 2.47
C LYS A 97 3.72 -22.72 3.68
N HIS A 98 3.64 -22.10 4.87
CA HIS A 98 4.36 -22.51 6.08
C HIS A 98 5.90 -22.56 5.93
N GLN A 99 6.45 -21.77 5.01
CA GLN A 99 7.90 -21.66 4.72
C GLN A 99 8.55 -20.46 5.42
N VAL A 100 8.10 -20.14 6.64
CA VAL A 100 8.57 -18.97 7.42
C VAL A 100 10.08 -19.02 7.70
N SER A 101 10.65 -20.23 7.75
CA SER A 101 12.11 -20.45 7.89
C SER A 101 12.92 -20.00 6.68
N LEU A 102 12.30 -19.90 5.49
CA LEU A 102 12.94 -19.47 4.24
C LEU A 102 12.91 -17.94 4.04
N ILE A 103 12.34 -17.20 4.98
CA ILE A 103 12.38 -15.73 4.97
C ILE A 103 13.74 -15.28 5.48
N THR A 104 14.51 -14.60 4.63
CA THR A 104 15.88 -14.19 4.95
C THR A 104 15.90 -13.02 5.94
N ILE A 105 17.05 -12.78 6.56
CA ILE A 105 17.26 -11.65 7.47
C ILE A 105 17.09 -10.33 6.70
N ASP A 106 17.64 -10.25 5.49
CA ASP A 106 17.56 -9.05 4.65
C ASP A 106 16.11 -8.73 4.23
N GLU A 107 15.33 -9.74 3.84
CA GLU A 107 13.90 -9.56 3.50
C GLU A 107 13.13 -8.97 4.69
N ARG A 108 13.35 -9.52 5.90
CA ARG A 108 12.75 -9.01 7.14
C ARG A 108 13.18 -7.58 7.44
N TYR A 109 14.48 -7.31 7.32
CA TYR A 109 15.04 -5.98 7.59
C TYR A 109 14.46 -4.94 6.64
N ILE A 110 14.43 -5.22 5.34
CA ILE A 110 13.89 -4.31 4.32
C ILE A 110 12.41 -4.02 4.57
N ILE A 111 11.58 -5.06 4.79
CA ILE A 111 10.15 -4.86 5.07
C ILE A 111 9.97 -4.03 6.35
N LYS A 112 10.72 -4.35 7.41
CA LYS A 112 10.60 -3.63 8.68
C LYS A 112 10.99 -2.15 8.54
N GLN A 113 12.14 -1.87 7.94
CA GLN A 113 12.67 -0.50 7.84
C GLN A 113 11.93 0.36 6.84
N ARG A 114 11.48 -0.22 5.72
CA ARG A 114 10.91 0.55 4.60
C ARG A 114 9.38 0.58 4.60
N ILE A 115 8.73 -0.29 5.37
CA ILE A 115 7.27 -0.41 5.41
C ILE A 115 6.74 -0.31 6.84
N LEU A 116 7.12 -1.24 7.72
CA LEU A 116 6.46 -1.34 9.05
C LEU A 116 6.76 -0.13 9.95
N LEU A 117 8.02 0.29 10.05
CA LEU A 117 8.40 1.46 10.86
C LEU A 117 7.77 2.75 10.30
N PRO A 118 7.89 3.08 9.01
CA PRO A 118 7.19 4.23 8.42
C PRO A 118 5.67 4.20 8.60
N ALA A 119 5.03 3.02 8.49
CA ALA A 119 3.59 2.87 8.71
C ALA A 119 3.20 3.23 10.15
N ARG A 120 3.96 2.72 11.12
CA ARG A 120 3.79 3.05 12.55
C ARG A 120 3.94 4.53 12.83
N GLU A 121 4.95 5.17 12.22
CA GLU A 121 5.16 6.63 12.36
C GLU A 121 4.08 7.48 11.68
N LEU A 122 3.35 6.91 10.72
CA LEU A 122 2.17 7.51 10.12
C LEU A 122 0.88 7.19 10.89
N ASN A 123 0.95 6.39 11.97
CA ASN A 123 -0.21 5.85 12.69
C ASN A 123 -1.16 5.05 11.78
N VAL A 124 -0.61 4.38 10.77
CA VAL A 124 -1.33 3.45 9.90
C VAL A 124 -0.97 2.04 10.33
N MET A 125 -1.98 1.18 10.45
CA MET A 125 -1.76 -0.19 10.88
C MET A 125 -0.95 -0.98 9.84
N GLU A 126 0.11 -1.63 10.29
CA GLU A 126 1.14 -2.18 9.41
C GLU A 126 0.61 -3.31 8.51
N GLY A 127 -0.22 -4.21 9.05
CA GLY A 127 -0.87 -5.28 8.29
C GLY A 127 -1.71 -4.75 7.12
N TYR A 128 -2.37 -3.60 7.29
CA TYR A 128 -3.14 -2.98 6.21
C TYR A 128 -2.25 -2.45 5.09
N VAL A 129 -1.10 -1.86 5.44
CA VAL A 129 -0.11 -1.42 4.45
C VAL A 129 0.44 -2.60 3.66
N LEU A 130 0.74 -3.73 4.33
CA LEU A 130 1.19 -4.95 3.67
C LEU A 130 0.13 -5.48 2.68
N GLN A 131 -1.15 -5.45 3.06
CA GLN A 131 -2.26 -5.81 2.19
C GLN A 131 -2.31 -4.92 0.94
N LEU A 132 -2.21 -3.59 1.11
CA LEU A 132 -2.19 -2.63 -0.02
C LEU A 132 -1.03 -2.87 -0.98
N LEU A 133 0.17 -3.13 -0.45
CA LEU A 133 1.34 -3.44 -1.26
C LEU A 133 1.18 -4.77 -2.00
N ARG A 134 0.63 -5.81 -1.35
CA ARG A 134 0.34 -7.09 -2.01
C ARG A 134 -0.61 -6.90 -3.19
N LEU A 135 -1.70 -6.15 -2.99
CA LEU A 135 -2.64 -5.78 -4.07
C LEU A 135 -1.93 -5.01 -5.19
N TYR A 136 -1.13 -4.00 -4.85
CA TYR A 136 -0.37 -3.22 -5.82
C TYR A 136 0.54 -4.10 -6.70
N SER A 137 1.18 -5.12 -6.12
CA SER A 137 2.06 -6.05 -6.86
C SER A 137 1.32 -6.86 -7.93
N VAL A 138 0.06 -7.23 -7.69
CA VAL A 138 -0.76 -8.05 -8.59
C VAL A 138 -1.19 -7.23 -9.81
N HIS A 139 -1.56 -5.97 -9.58
CA HIS A 139 -2.04 -5.07 -10.63
C HIS A 139 -0.92 -4.28 -11.33
N ARG A 140 0.35 -4.58 -10.99
CA ARG A 140 1.58 -4.00 -11.57
C ARG A 140 1.61 -2.48 -11.65
N GLY A 141 0.83 -1.77 -10.84
CA GLY A 141 0.66 -0.32 -10.93
C GLY A 141 0.10 0.21 -12.26
N ILE A 142 -0.42 -0.67 -13.14
CA ILE A 142 -0.88 -0.32 -14.50
C ILE A 142 -2.41 -0.36 -14.61
N ASP A 143 -3.09 -1.11 -13.73
CA ASP A 143 -4.54 -1.26 -13.81
C ASP A 143 -5.17 -1.38 -12.40
N HIS A 144 -5.07 -0.34 -11.57
CA HIS A 144 -5.71 -0.39 -10.24
C HIS A 144 -7.24 -0.18 -10.26
N ARG A 145 -7.88 -0.28 -11.43
CA ARG A 145 -9.36 -0.35 -11.49
C ARG A 145 -9.87 -1.63 -10.82
N GLN A 146 -8.98 -2.59 -10.58
CA GLN A 146 -9.29 -3.92 -10.08
C GLN A 146 -8.55 -4.29 -8.78
N ALA A 147 -7.92 -3.33 -8.07
CA ALA A 147 -7.16 -3.57 -6.83
C ALA A 147 -8.02 -4.02 -5.64
N GLY A 148 -8.70 -5.17 -5.78
CA GLY A 148 -9.68 -5.73 -4.87
C GLY A 148 -11.10 -5.17 -5.05
N LEU A 149 -11.29 -4.15 -5.90
CA LEU A 149 -12.58 -3.52 -6.10
C LEU A 149 -13.38 -4.25 -7.18
N HIS A 150 -14.01 -5.35 -6.76
CA HIS A 150 -15.18 -5.94 -7.41
C HIS A 150 -15.00 -6.32 -8.90
N THR A 151 -14.44 -7.50 -9.18
CA THR A 151 -14.59 -8.13 -10.50
C THR A 151 -15.95 -8.83 -10.56
N ARG A 152 -16.88 -8.31 -11.36
CA ARG A 152 -18.00 -9.11 -11.88
C ARG A 152 -17.50 -9.86 -13.12
N GLY A 153 -16.63 -10.84 -12.91
CA GLY A 153 -15.91 -11.55 -13.97
C GLY A 153 -16.40 -12.98 -14.17
N PHE A 154 -17.11 -13.23 -15.27
CA PHE A 154 -17.73 -14.49 -15.65
C PHE A 154 -16.73 -15.58 -16.12
N PHE A 155 -15.40 -15.33 -16.13
CA PHE A 155 -14.46 -16.24 -16.83
C PHE A 155 -13.08 -16.53 -16.21
N TYR A 156 -12.69 -15.96 -15.06
CA TYR A 156 -11.44 -16.39 -14.40
C TYR A 156 -11.65 -16.32 -12.89
N GLY A 157 -11.39 -17.44 -12.19
CA GLY A 157 -11.65 -17.65 -10.76
C GLY A 157 -10.79 -16.82 -9.80
N TRP A 158 -10.72 -15.51 -10.01
CA TRP A 158 -10.00 -14.55 -9.18
C TRP A 158 -11.02 -13.67 -8.46
N SER A 159 -11.01 -13.84 -7.14
CA SER A 159 -11.94 -13.42 -6.09
C SER A 159 -12.98 -12.36 -6.45
N VAL A 160 -14.24 -12.77 -6.39
CA VAL A 160 -15.31 -11.90 -5.89
C VAL A 160 -14.93 -11.57 -4.45
N VAL A 161 -14.51 -10.34 -4.17
CA VAL A 161 -14.58 -9.82 -2.81
C VAL A 161 -16.07 -9.84 -2.47
N ALA A 162 -16.50 -10.75 -1.60
CA ALA A 162 -17.88 -10.81 -1.15
C ALA A 162 -18.29 -9.42 -0.65
N ASP A 163 -19.56 -9.02 -0.81
CA ASP A 163 -20.03 -7.67 -0.43
C ASP A 163 -19.63 -7.28 1.00
N GLU A 164 -19.64 -8.25 1.93
CA GLU A 164 -19.18 -8.09 3.32
C GLU A 164 -17.69 -7.71 3.44
N SER A 165 -16.85 -8.23 2.55
CA SER A 165 -15.42 -7.90 2.49
C SER A 165 -15.20 -6.53 1.83
N LEU A 166 -16.10 -6.09 0.94
CA LEU A 166 -16.06 -4.74 0.37
C LEU A 166 -16.46 -3.70 1.41
N GLU A 167 -17.54 -3.93 2.17
CA GLU A 167 -17.93 -3.05 3.29
C GLU A 167 -16.76 -2.84 4.27
N LYS A 168 -16.21 -3.94 4.81
CA LYS A 168 -15.06 -3.89 5.72
C LYS A 168 -13.87 -3.14 5.14
N ARG A 169 -13.63 -3.30 3.83
CA ARG A 169 -12.56 -2.61 3.12
C ARG A 169 -12.79 -1.10 3.04
N LEU A 170 -14.00 -0.68 2.68
CA LEU A 170 -14.30 0.74 2.60
C LEU A 170 -14.13 1.40 3.98
N VAL A 171 -14.46 0.71 5.08
CA VAL A 171 -14.23 1.21 6.45
C VAL A 171 -12.74 1.39 6.75
N SER A 172 -11.92 0.40 6.40
CA SER A 172 -10.46 0.53 6.51
C SER A 172 -9.92 1.69 5.67
N ASP A 173 -10.46 1.91 4.48
CA ASP A 173 -10.05 3.02 3.61
C ASP A 173 -10.52 4.38 4.14
N ASP A 174 -11.70 4.48 4.78
CA ASP A 174 -12.13 5.70 5.48
C ASP A 174 -11.19 6.03 6.66
N LEU A 175 -10.82 5.02 7.47
CA LEU A 175 -9.82 5.18 8.52
C LEU A 175 -8.47 5.62 7.95
N LEU A 176 -8.04 4.99 6.85
CA LEU A 176 -6.80 5.36 6.17
C LEU A 176 -6.85 6.81 5.72
N ILE A 177 -7.94 7.25 5.07
CA ILE A 177 -8.14 8.64 4.63
C ILE A 177 -8.02 9.60 5.80
N ARG A 178 -8.67 9.32 6.94
CA ARG A 178 -8.58 10.17 8.15
C ARG A 178 -7.14 10.30 8.65
N THR A 179 -6.39 9.20 8.61
CA THR A 179 -4.99 9.15 9.06
C THR A 179 -4.02 9.83 8.09
N VAL A 180 -4.12 9.56 6.79
CA VAL A 180 -3.15 10.08 5.79
C VAL A 180 -3.52 11.47 5.30
N SER A 181 -4.73 11.97 5.56
CA SER A 181 -5.12 13.32 5.14
C SER A 181 -4.40 14.41 5.93
N SER A 182 -3.40 15.05 5.32
CA SER A 182 -2.63 16.15 5.93
C SER A 182 -3.41 17.46 6.07
N ASN A 183 -4.56 17.59 5.41
CA ASN A 183 -5.44 18.75 5.53
C ASN A 183 -6.90 18.36 5.20
N GLU A 184 -7.82 19.25 5.54
CA GLU A 184 -9.26 19.01 5.40
C GLU A 184 -9.70 18.90 3.93
N LYS A 185 -9.08 19.65 3.01
CA LYS A 185 -9.43 19.59 1.58
C LYS A 185 -9.13 18.22 0.98
N MET A 186 -7.98 17.63 1.33
CA MET A 186 -7.62 16.28 0.90
C MET A 186 -8.56 15.23 1.51
N ARG A 187 -8.93 15.40 2.77
CA ARG A 187 -9.90 14.52 3.45
C ARG A 187 -11.25 14.54 2.75
N ILE A 188 -11.78 15.73 2.44
CA ILE A 188 -13.06 15.89 1.74
C ILE A 188 -12.99 15.27 0.33
N LEU A 189 -11.91 15.53 -0.42
CA LEU A 189 -11.77 15.01 -1.78
C LEU A 189 -11.77 13.48 -1.81
N LEU A 190 -10.91 12.85 -1.01
CA LEU A 190 -10.81 11.39 -0.95
C LEU A 190 -12.08 10.76 -0.34
N GLY A 191 -12.62 11.36 0.73
CA GLY A 191 -13.82 10.86 1.40
C GLY A 191 -15.08 10.94 0.53
N SER A 192 -15.22 12.01 -0.25
CA SER A 192 -16.34 12.13 -1.20
C SER A 192 -16.25 11.09 -2.33
N ALA A 193 -15.03 10.82 -2.82
CA ALA A 193 -14.80 9.79 -3.83
C ALA A 193 -15.06 8.37 -3.29
N LEU A 194 -14.63 8.07 -2.06
CA LEU A 194 -14.96 6.84 -1.35
C LEU A 194 -16.47 6.65 -1.20
N ALA A 195 -17.18 7.69 -0.75
CA ALA A 195 -18.63 7.64 -0.56
C ALA A 195 -19.37 7.38 -1.89
N ALA A 196 -19.00 8.11 -2.96
CA ALA A 196 -19.58 7.92 -4.29
C ALA A 196 -19.32 6.50 -4.84
N PHE A 197 -18.15 5.92 -4.54
CA PHE A 197 -17.84 4.53 -4.88
C PHE A 197 -18.75 3.56 -4.10
N GLY A 198 -18.89 3.76 -2.79
CA GLY A 198 -19.77 2.95 -1.93
C GLY A 198 -21.22 2.95 -2.42
N ASP A 199 -21.79 4.13 -2.70
CA ASP A 199 -23.16 4.29 -3.21
C ASP A 199 -23.38 3.54 -4.54
N LYS A 200 -22.38 3.58 -5.42
CA LYS A 200 -22.43 2.90 -6.73
C LYS A 200 -22.37 1.38 -6.60
N HIS A 201 -21.59 0.86 -5.67
CA HIS A 201 -21.24 -0.57 -5.64
C HIS A 201 -21.98 -1.38 -4.57
N LEU A 202 -22.32 -0.80 -3.42
CA LEU A 202 -22.96 -1.56 -2.33
C LEU A 202 -24.48 -1.52 -2.35
N ARG A 203 -25.14 -0.59 -3.07
CA ARG A 203 -26.61 -0.37 -3.00
C ARG A 203 -27.18 -0.19 -1.58
N ILE A 204 -26.32 -0.13 -0.56
CA ILE A 204 -26.68 0.12 0.83
C ILE A 204 -26.87 1.62 0.98
N LYS A 205 -28.10 2.04 1.24
CA LYS A 205 -28.40 3.42 1.61
C LYS A 205 -27.76 3.69 2.97
N GLY A 206 -26.83 4.63 3.04
CA GLY A 206 -26.25 5.08 4.32
C GLY A 206 -24.94 4.42 4.68
N TYR A 207 -23.95 4.45 3.77
CA TYR A 207 -22.54 4.14 4.06
C TYR A 207 -21.95 4.94 5.24
N SER A 208 -22.65 5.96 5.74
CA SER A 208 -22.24 6.89 6.80
C SER A 208 -22.09 6.29 8.20
N GLU A 209 -22.38 5.00 8.44
CA GLU A 209 -22.53 4.49 9.80
C GLU A 209 -21.63 3.29 10.20
N PHE A 210 -20.59 3.00 9.43
CA PHE A 210 -19.62 1.99 9.84
C PHE A 210 -18.56 2.59 10.77
N ALA A 211 -18.90 2.69 12.05
CA ALA A 211 -18.00 3.11 13.11
C ALA A 211 -17.23 1.93 13.74
N SER A 212 -16.70 0.99 12.95
CA SER A 212 -15.69 0.08 13.53
C SER A 212 -14.40 0.86 13.66
N GLY A 213 -14.04 1.26 14.88
CA GLY A 213 -12.81 2.01 15.18
C GLY A 213 -11.49 1.25 14.93
N SER A 214 -11.52 0.19 14.12
CA SER A 214 -10.37 -0.62 13.77
C SER A 214 -10.37 -0.94 12.28
N TYR A 215 -9.17 -0.96 11.70
CA TYR A 215 -8.95 -1.44 10.34
C TYR A 215 -9.24 -2.95 10.24
N TRP A 216 -9.93 -3.35 9.18
CA TRP A 216 -9.97 -4.73 8.73
C TRP A 216 -8.71 -5.07 7.91
N VAL A 217 -8.08 -6.21 8.24
CA VAL A 217 -6.94 -6.80 7.52
C VAL A 217 -7.33 -8.19 7.07
N ASP A 218 -6.90 -8.56 5.87
CA ASP A 218 -7.02 -9.95 5.46
C ASP A 218 -6.14 -10.88 6.34
N PRO A 219 -6.59 -12.11 6.64
CA PRO A 219 -5.85 -13.03 7.50
C PRO A 219 -4.40 -13.30 7.07
N ASP A 220 -4.11 -13.31 5.76
CA ASP A 220 -2.76 -13.57 5.26
C ASP A 220 -1.81 -12.41 5.62
N SER A 221 -2.27 -11.17 5.50
CA SER A 221 -1.47 -9.99 5.87
C SER A 221 -1.26 -9.89 7.38
N SER A 222 -2.24 -10.30 8.20
CA SER A 222 -2.05 -10.44 9.65
C SER A 222 -1.02 -11.53 9.99
N ALA A 223 -1.12 -12.70 9.35
CA ALA A 223 -0.16 -13.78 9.53
C ALA A 223 1.25 -13.38 9.09
N LEU A 224 1.37 -12.63 7.99
CA LEU A 224 2.63 -12.06 7.52
C LEU A 224 3.23 -11.10 8.55
N GLN A 225 2.43 -10.16 9.09
CA GLN A 225 2.91 -9.25 10.13
C GLN A 225 3.43 -10.02 11.35
N GLN A 226 2.66 -10.97 11.88
CA GLN A 226 3.08 -11.79 13.01
C GLN A 226 4.36 -12.60 12.71
N ALA A 227 4.49 -13.14 11.50
CA ALA A 227 5.68 -13.87 11.08
C ALA A 227 6.93 -12.97 11.02
N LEU A 228 6.76 -11.69 10.67
CA LEU A 228 7.84 -10.70 10.65
C LEU A 228 8.26 -10.30 12.07
N GLU A 229 7.33 -10.27 13.02
CA GLU A 229 7.58 -9.86 14.42
C GLU A 229 8.12 -11.01 15.31
N SER A 230 7.63 -12.24 15.13
CA SER A 230 7.85 -13.39 16.03
C SER A 230 9.28 -13.94 16.13
N ARG A 231 10.23 -13.55 15.26
CA ARG A 231 11.61 -14.07 15.28
C ARG A 231 12.68 -13.11 15.81
N LEU A 232 12.30 -11.90 16.24
CA LEU A 232 13.25 -10.96 16.83
C LEU A 232 13.56 -11.21 18.31
N THR A 233 12.86 -12.15 18.96
CA THR A 233 12.97 -12.41 20.40
C THR A 233 14.12 -13.35 20.80
N TYR A 234 14.87 -13.94 19.86
CA TYR A 234 15.86 -14.99 20.17
C TYR A 234 17.34 -14.59 20.02
N VAL A 235 17.69 -13.33 19.75
CA VAL A 235 19.10 -12.95 19.46
C VAL A 235 19.78 -12.11 20.56
N THR A 236 19.11 -11.75 21.66
CA THR A 236 19.71 -10.90 22.72
C THR A 236 20.25 -11.62 23.96
N TYR A 237 20.27 -12.96 24.03
CA TYR A 237 20.78 -13.71 25.20
C TYR A 237 21.94 -14.66 24.88
N GLY A 238 22.96 -14.19 24.16
CA GLY A 238 24.11 -15.03 23.78
C GLY A 238 25.47 -14.34 23.69
N ALA A 239 25.64 -13.16 24.30
CA ALA A 239 26.93 -12.47 24.33
C ALA A 239 27.25 -12.02 25.77
N SER A 240 27.50 -12.98 26.65
CA SER A 240 28.17 -12.79 27.94
C SER A 240 28.70 -14.14 28.40
N ALA A 241 29.89 -14.51 27.92
CA ALA A 241 30.81 -15.46 28.54
C ALA A 241 32.23 -15.12 28.09
#